data_AF-A0A954NWR7-F1
#
_entry.id   AF-A0A954NWR7-F1
#
_cell.length_a   1.000
_cell.length_b   1.000
_cell.length_c   1.000
_cell.angle_alpha   90.00
_cell.angle_beta   90.00
_cell.angle_gamma   90.00
#
_symmetry.space_group_name_H-M   'P 1'
#
loop_
_entity.id
_entity.type
_entity.pdbx_description
1 polymer ?
#
loop_
_entity_poly.entity_id
_entity_poly.type
_entity_poly.pdbx_seq_one_letter_code
_entity_poly.pdbx_strand_id
1 'polypeptide(L)'
;KVILPVGISFYTFQTMAYTIDVYRRKMEPTCDFILMALYVSYFPQLVAGPIERAQHMFKQFARARHVDERRLLTGGFLILLGLFKKLAIADAVAPRVNEIYLVSAEASWLTLLEGAWLFSLQIYGDFSGYSDIARGVSRLLGIELMVNFRQPYLSQSITEFWRRWHISLSTWLRDYLYIPLGGNRLGPVRTYVNLIITMLLGGLWHGANWTFLLWGMFHGCYLALHKLLLNRRGPIRANARSWIWSLVCIVATFHLVMLTWILFRSPSIEVAIEYLTGIVTLRGGFEIQRFRWLSVAFYVALLLAVEVPQYVRGSELAPLAWPWMIRGAAAFVMLLLTIVLRPDVEAPFIYFQF
;
A
#
# COMPACT_ATOMS: atom_id res chain seq x y z
N LYS A 1 18.85 2.23 -24.70
CA LYS A 1 17.85 2.08 -23.60
C LYS A 1 16.59 2.81 -24.03
N VAL A 2 15.44 2.13 -24.09
CA VAL A 2 14.15 2.81 -24.31
C VAL A 2 13.76 3.45 -22.99
N ILE A 3 13.56 4.77 -22.97
CA ILE A 3 13.07 5.47 -21.78
C ILE A 3 11.54 5.37 -21.82
N LEU A 4 10.99 4.52 -20.95
CA LEU A 4 9.53 4.48 -20.77
C LEU A 4 9.09 5.75 -20.04
N PRO A 5 7.98 6.40 -20.44
CA PRO A 5 7.52 7.60 -19.79
C PRO A 5 7.10 7.30 -18.35
N VAL A 6 7.58 8.13 -17.42
CA VAL A 6 7.26 8.03 -16.00
C VAL A 6 5.74 8.11 -15.81
N GLY A 7 5.18 7.20 -15.03
CA GLY A 7 3.74 7.16 -14.77
C GLY A 7 2.89 6.47 -15.85
N ILE A 8 3.49 5.87 -16.89
CA ILE A 8 2.75 5.17 -17.97
C ILE A 8 1.71 4.19 -17.47
N SER A 9 2.10 3.43 -16.47
CA SER A 9 1.22 2.53 -15.75
C SER A 9 -0.03 3.26 -15.24
N PHE A 10 0.14 4.27 -14.40
CA PHE A 10 -0.97 4.95 -13.72
C PHE A 10 -1.91 5.72 -14.67
N TYR A 11 -1.38 6.49 -15.62
CA TYR A 11 -2.25 7.23 -16.54
C TYR A 11 -2.96 6.30 -17.54
N THR A 12 -2.41 5.10 -17.81
CA THR A 12 -3.12 4.07 -18.60
C THR A 12 -4.36 3.59 -17.84
N PHE A 13 -4.28 3.34 -16.53
CA PHE A 13 -5.46 2.99 -15.73
C PHE A 13 -6.51 4.10 -15.70
N GLN A 14 -6.08 5.37 -15.61
CA GLN A 14 -6.96 6.54 -15.59
C GLN A 14 -7.70 6.74 -16.91
N THR A 15 -6.99 6.64 -18.03
CA THR A 15 -7.55 6.81 -19.37
C THR A 15 -8.43 5.62 -19.77
N MET A 16 -8.02 4.38 -19.47
CA MET A 16 -8.88 3.20 -19.66
C MET A 16 -10.17 3.31 -18.84
N ALA A 17 -10.08 3.71 -17.58
CA ALA A 17 -11.27 3.88 -16.73
C ALA A 17 -12.26 4.88 -17.34
N TYR A 18 -11.77 6.03 -17.78
CA TYR A 18 -12.59 7.04 -18.45
C TYR A 18 -13.27 6.47 -19.71
N THR A 19 -12.50 5.84 -20.61
CA THR A 19 -13.04 5.26 -21.85
C THR A 19 -14.09 4.19 -21.56
N ILE A 20 -13.85 3.31 -20.60
CA ILE A 20 -14.79 2.25 -20.21
C ILE A 20 -16.06 2.84 -19.58
N ASP A 21 -15.95 3.88 -18.75
CA ASP A 21 -17.11 4.51 -18.10
C ASP A 21 -17.97 5.29 -19.11
N VAL A 22 -17.35 5.95 -20.10
CA VAL A 22 -18.06 6.55 -21.23
C VAL A 22 -18.78 5.47 -22.05
N TYR A 23 -18.09 4.38 -22.41
CA TYR A 23 -18.69 3.26 -23.14
C TYR A 23 -19.87 2.64 -22.39
N ARG A 24 -19.75 2.50 -21.06
CA ARG A 24 -20.81 1.99 -20.18
C ARG A 24 -21.89 3.03 -19.84
N ARG A 25 -21.86 4.23 -20.45
CA ARG A 25 -22.81 5.33 -20.23
C ARG A 25 -22.93 5.76 -18.77
N LYS A 26 -21.83 5.64 -18.00
CA LYS A 26 -21.76 6.15 -16.62
C LYS A 26 -21.40 7.63 -16.56
N MET A 27 -20.79 8.15 -17.61
CA MET A 27 -20.52 9.58 -17.79
C MET A 27 -20.51 9.94 -19.27
N GLU A 28 -20.77 11.21 -19.56
CA GLU A 28 -20.63 11.76 -20.90
C GLU A 28 -19.16 12.04 -21.24
N PRO A 29 -18.78 11.91 -22.52
CA PRO A 29 -17.43 12.29 -22.94
C PRO A 29 -17.24 13.81 -22.81
N THR A 30 -16.07 14.24 -22.33
CA THR A 30 -15.68 15.65 -22.37
C THR A 30 -15.19 16.03 -23.77
N CYS A 31 -15.64 17.18 -24.27
CA CYS A 31 -15.12 17.81 -25.48
C CYS A 31 -14.00 18.81 -25.19
N ASP A 32 -13.71 19.08 -23.91
CA ASP A 32 -12.65 20.00 -23.49
C ASP A 32 -11.31 19.27 -23.40
N PHE A 33 -10.43 19.56 -24.37
CA PHE A 33 -9.08 19.02 -24.44
C PHE A 33 -8.21 19.44 -23.25
N ILE A 34 -8.34 20.66 -22.75
CA ILE A 34 -7.54 21.18 -21.64
C ILE A 34 -7.92 20.45 -20.35
N LEU A 35 -9.21 20.25 -20.10
CA LEU A 35 -9.69 19.47 -18.95
C LEU A 35 -9.16 18.04 -18.98
N MET A 36 -9.20 17.40 -20.16
CA MET A 36 -8.66 16.05 -20.35
C MET A 36 -7.14 16.02 -20.13
N ALA A 37 -6.40 16.95 -20.74
CA ALA A 37 -4.95 17.05 -20.59
C ALA A 37 -4.57 17.27 -19.12
N LEU A 38 -5.27 18.14 -18.39
CA LEU A 38 -5.06 18.37 -16.96
C LEU A 38 -5.31 17.09 -16.14
N TYR A 39 -6.35 16.32 -16.45
CA TYR A 39 -6.65 15.05 -15.77
C TYR A 39 -5.54 14.02 -15.96
N VAL A 40 -5.08 13.83 -17.19
CA VAL A 40 -4.03 12.85 -17.52
C VAL A 40 -2.66 13.30 -16.99
N SER A 41 -2.38 14.60 -17.00
CA SER A 41 -1.07 15.17 -16.62
C SER A 41 -1.02 15.76 -15.20
N TYR A 42 -2.02 15.49 -14.34
CA TYR A 42 -2.09 16.07 -13.01
C TYR A 42 -0.87 15.67 -12.15
N PHE A 43 0.11 16.56 -12.08
CA PHE A 43 1.46 16.26 -11.58
C PHE A 43 1.52 15.69 -10.16
N PRO A 44 0.66 16.06 -9.17
CA PRO A 44 0.81 15.55 -7.81
C PRO A 44 0.68 14.04 -7.74
N GLN A 45 -0.08 13.42 -8.65
CA GLN A 45 -0.31 11.97 -8.67
C GLN A 45 0.31 11.24 -9.86
N LEU A 46 0.88 11.96 -10.83
CA LEU A 46 1.21 11.43 -12.16
C LEU A 46 2.10 10.18 -12.11
N VAL A 47 3.07 10.17 -11.20
CA VAL A 47 4.12 9.16 -11.16
C VAL A 47 3.65 7.86 -10.49
N ALA A 48 3.09 7.95 -9.28
CA ALA A 48 2.66 6.80 -8.48
C ALA A 48 1.56 7.15 -7.46
N GLY A 49 0.77 8.19 -7.73
CA GLY A 49 -0.29 8.63 -6.84
C GLY A 49 -1.56 7.78 -6.96
N PRO A 50 -2.62 8.14 -6.21
CA PRO A 50 -3.90 7.46 -6.32
C PRO A 50 -4.41 7.41 -7.78
N ILE A 51 -4.89 6.24 -8.20
CA ILE A 51 -5.53 6.06 -9.52
C ILE A 51 -6.91 6.72 -9.47
N GLU A 52 -6.95 8.02 -9.75
CA GLU A 52 -8.18 8.81 -9.76
C GLU A 52 -9.19 8.44 -10.83
N ARG A 53 -10.43 8.87 -10.61
CA ARG A 53 -11.54 8.73 -11.56
C ARG A 53 -11.86 10.08 -12.17
N ALA A 54 -12.07 10.11 -13.49
CA ALA A 54 -12.48 11.31 -14.20
C ALA A 54 -13.71 11.98 -13.59
N GLN A 55 -14.73 11.19 -13.20
CA GLN A 55 -15.95 11.72 -12.55
C GLN A 55 -15.67 12.50 -11.25
N HIS A 56 -14.63 12.09 -10.50
CA HIS A 56 -14.23 12.73 -9.26
C HIS A 56 -13.39 13.99 -9.54
N MET A 57 -12.43 13.89 -10.45
CA MET A 57 -11.50 14.99 -10.76
C MET A 57 -12.15 16.12 -11.57
N PHE A 58 -12.94 15.81 -12.60
CA PHE A 58 -13.54 16.82 -13.48
C PHE A 58 -14.44 17.78 -12.69
N LYS A 59 -15.20 17.27 -11.72
CA LYS A 59 -16.04 18.11 -10.85
C LYS A 59 -15.23 19.08 -9.99
N GLN A 60 -14.03 18.71 -9.60
CA GLN A 60 -13.15 19.55 -8.80
C GLN A 60 -12.41 20.58 -9.67
N PHE A 61 -11.97 20.18 -10.86
CA PHE A 61 -11.32 21.08 -11.82
C PHE A 61 -12.25 22.16 -12.36
N ALA A 62 -13.53 21.86 -12.53
CA ALA A 62 -14.53 22.82 -13.00
C ALA A 62 -14.94 23.87 -11.95
N ARG A 63 -14.57 23.70 -10.68
CA ARG A 63 -14.94 24.62 -9.59
C ARG A 63 -13.83 25.63 -9.32
N ALA A 64 -14.22 26.83 -8.89
CA ALA A 64 -13.27 27.82 -8.39
C ALA A 64 -12.50 27.25 -7.18
N ARG A 65 -11.17 27.41 -7.20
CA ARG A 65 -10.28 26.90 -6.16
C ARG A 65 -10.23 27.88 -5.00
N HIS A 66 -10.54 27.39 -3.80
CA HIS A 66 -10.37 28.14 -2.56
C HIS A 66 -9.38 27.40 -1.66
N VAL A 67 -8.35 28.11 -1.21
CA VAL A 67 -7.42 27.62 -0.21
C VAL A 67 -7.80 28.28 1.10
N ASP A 68 -8.22 27.47 2.06
CA ASP A 68 -8.51 27.91 3.42
C ASP A 68 -7.41 27.43 4.38
N GLU A 69 -7.38 28.00 5.58
CA GLU A 69 -6.40 27.64 6.62
C GLU A 69 -6.44 26.14 6.94
N ARG A 70 -7.63 25.54 6.90
CA ARG A 70 -7.82 24.10 7.16
C ARG A 70 -7.13 23.24 6.10
N ARG A 71 -7.20 23.62 4.82
CA ARG A 71 -6.51 22.95 3.71
C ARG A 71 -5.01 23.11 3.82
N LEU A 72 -4.52 24.28 4.23
CA LEU A 72 -3.10 24.50 4.51
C LEU A 72 -2.60 23.58 5.63
N LEU A 73 -3.31 23.54 6.76
CA LEU A 73 -2.93 22.70 7.91
C LEU A 73 -3.01 21.20 7.58
N THR A 74 -4.09 20.75 6.96
CA THR A 74 -4.26 19.32 6.63
C THR A 74 -3.33 18.88 5.49
N GLY A 75 -3.10 19.74 4.49
CA GLY A 75 -2.15 19.50 3.40
C GLY A 75 -0.71 19.43 3.90
N GLY A 76 -0.29 20.41 4.69
CA GLY A 76 1.05 20.44 5.30
C GLY A 76 1.31 19.25 6.23
N PHE A 77 0.32 18.86 7.02
CA PHE A 77 0.42 17.66 7.87
C PHE A 77 0.58 16.37 7.05
N LEU A 78 -0.19 16.19 5.97
CA LEU A 78 -0.04 15.02 5.09
C LEU A 78 1.33 14.98 4.42
N ILE A 79 1.88 16.13 4.01
CA ILE A 79 3.25 16.22 3.47
C ILE A 79 4.26 15.77 4.53
N LEU A 80 4.19 16.32 5.75
CA LEU A 80 5.10 15.94 6.84
C LEU A 80 4.98 14.45 7.19
N LEU A 81 3.76 13.94 7.30
CA LEU A 81 3.48 12.53 7.56
C LEU A 81 4.05 11.64 6.46
N GLY A 82 3.88 12.04 5.20
CA GLY A 82 4.39 11.27 4.07
C GLY A 82 5.91 11.28 3.98
N LEU A 83 6.55 12.44 4.23
CA LEU A 83 8.01 12.55 4.34
C LEU A 83 8.56 11.70 5.49
N PHE A 84 7.89 11.67 6.64
CA PHE A 84 8.27 10.82 7.76
C PHE A 84 8.24 9.34 7.39
N LYS A 85 7.12 8.85 6.83
CA LYS A 85 7.00 7.44 6.43
C LYS A 85 8.00 7.04 5.34
N LYS A 86 8.25 7.93 4.38
CA LYS A 86 9.19 7.67 3.30
C LYS A 86 10.64 7.72 3.78
N LEU A 87 11.08 8.87 4.30
CA LEU A 87 12.50 9.11 4.59
C LEU A 87 12.95 8.48 5.91
N ALA A 88 12.14 8.57 6.97
CA ALA A 88 12.54 8.14 8.31
C ALA A 88 12.31 6.64 8.56
N ILE A 89 11.42 6.01 7.78
CA ILE A 89 11.10 4.58 7.92
C ILE A 89 11.56 3.83 6.67
N ALA A 90 10.96 4.09 5.50
CA ALA A 90 11.21 3.25 4.33
C ALA A 90 12.64 3.35 3.80
N ASP A 91 13.13 4.56 3.55
CA ASP A 91 14.47 4.78 3.02
C ASP A 91 15.53 4.41 4.07
N ALA A 92 15.24 4.61 5.37
CA ALA A 92 16.13 4.24 6.47
C ALA A 92 16.36 2.72 6.57
N VAL A 93 15.33 1.89 6.32
CA VAL A 93 15.47 0.42 6.35
C VAL A 93 15.92 -0.18 5.01
N ALA A 94 15.81 0.58 3.91
CA ALA A 94 16.08 0.09 2.56
C ALA A 94 17.49 -0.51 2.35
N PRO A 95 18.59 0.10 2.83
CA PRO A 95 19.93 -0.47 2.66
C PRO A 95 20.05 -1.86 3.28
N ARG A 96 19.46 -2.05 4.46
CA ARG A 96 19.49 -3.32 5.18
C ARG A 96 18.66 -4.40 4.48
N VAL A 97 17.49 -4.03 3.98
CA VAL A 97 16.68 -4.94 3.16
C VAL A 97 17.46 -5.38 1.92
N ASN A 98 18.09 -4.44 1.22
CA ASN A 98 18.87 -4.74 0.03
C ASN A 98 20.02 -5.70 0.33
N GLU A 99 20.78 -5.46 1.41
CA GLU A 99 21.85 -6.35 1.86
C GLU A 99 21.34 -7.78 2.09
N ILE A 100 20.25 -7.95 2.86
CA ILE A 100 19.72 -9.27 3.22
C ILE A 100 19.26 -10.05 1.97
N TYR A 101 18.60 -9.38 1.01
CA TYR A 101 18.18 -10.03 -0.23
C TYR A 101 19.34 -10.34 -1.19
N LEU A 102 20.47 -9.64 -1.09
CA LEU A 102 21.67 -9.94 -1.88
C LEU A 102 22.40 -11.18 -1.36
N VAL A 103 22.40 -11.42 -0.04
CA VAL A 103 23.09 -12.57 0.59
C VAL A 103 22.12 -13.62 1.13
N SER A 104 20.88 -13.67 0.61
CA SER A 104 19.82 -14.52 1.17
C SER A 104 20.16 -16.01 1.20
N ALA A 105 21.05 -16.45 0.31
CA ALA A 105 21.50 -17.84 0.24
C ALA A 105 22.32 -18.29 1.45
N GLU A 106 23.06 -17.39 2.07
CA GLU A 106 23.93 -17.68 3.21
C GLU A 106 23.34 -17.20 4.53
N ALA A 107 22.28 -16.38 4.46
CA ALA A 107 21.64 -15.78 5.62
C ALA A 107 20.95 -16.82 6.52
N SER A 108 21.04 -16.59 7.84
CA SER A 108 20.27 -17.36 8.81
C SER A 108 18.77 -17.06 8.71
N TRP A 109 17.93 -17.99 9.14
CA TRP A 109 16.47 -17.83 9.13
C TRP A 109 15.99 -16.58 9.89
N LEU A 110 16.67 -16.23 11.00
CA LEU A 110 16.41 -15.00 11.74
C LEU A 110 16.73 -13.74 10.92
N THR A 111 17.82 -13.76 10.16
CA THR A 111 18.19 -12.65 9.26
C THR A 111 17.21 -12.55 8.09
N LEU A 112 16.73 -13.67 7.57
CA LEU A 112 15.70 -13.70 6.54
C LEU A 112 14.36 -13.15 7.06
N LEU A 113 13.97 -13.48 8.29
CA LEU A 113 12.78 -12.87 8.91
C LEU A 113 12.94 -11.38 9.17
N GLU A 114 14.11 -10.93 9.63
CA GLU A 114 14.45 -9.51 9.73
C GLU A 114 14.21 -8.80 8.38
N GLY A 115 14.74 -9.36 7.29
CA GLY A 115 14.56 -8.80 5.95
C GLY A 115 13.09 -8.73 5.50
N ALA A 116 12.29 -9.75 5.80
CA ALA A 116 10.86 -9.76 5.44
C ALA A 116 10.04 -8.71 6.23
N TRP A 117 10.35 -8.53 7.53
CA TRP A 117 9.74 -7.50 8.36
C TRP A 117 10.13 -6.10 7.89
N LEU A 118 11.44 -5.86 7.70
CA LEU A 118 11.94 -4.56 7.23
C LEU A 118 11.41 -4.23 5.83
N PHE A 119 11.34 -5.20 4.92
CA PHE A 119 10.76 -4.98 3.60
C PHE A 119 9.27 -4.63 3.67
N SER A 120 8.51 -5.22 4.59
CA SER A 120 7.11 -4.84 4.83
C SER A 120 6.99 -3.38 5.26
N LEU A 121 7.88 -2.91 6.15
CA LEU A 121 7.94 -1.49 6.52
C LEU A 121 8.35 -0.60 5.35
N GLN A 122 9.34 -1.03 4.56
CA GLN A 122 9.83 -0.31 3.39
C GLN A 122 8.73 -0.10 2.36
N ILE A 123 8.12 -1.18 1.85
CA ILE A 123 7.12 -1.09 0.80
C ILE A 123 5.92 -0.25 1.23
N TYR A 124 5.49 -0.38 2.49
CA TYR A 124 4.36 0.39 3.00
C TYR A 124 4.72 1.87 3.22
N GLY A 125 5.85 2.14 3.87
CA GLY A 125 6.29 3.50 4.17
C GLY A 125 6.56 4.31 2.90
N ASP A 126 7.12 3.68 1.87
CA ASP A 126 7.42 4.33 0.60
C ASP A 126 6.15 4.66 -0.19
N PHE A 127 5.26 3.69 -0.38
CA PHE A 127 4.00 3.89 -1.12
C PHE A 127 3.00 4.80 -0.39
N SER A 128 2.79 4.54 0.91
CA SER A 128 1.88 5.36 1.70
C SER A 128 2.45 6.75 1.90
N GLY A 129 3.77 6.87 2.09
CA GLY A 129 4.45 8.15 2.22
C GLY A 129 4.31 8.99 0.96
N TYR A 130 4.60 8.42 -0.21
CA TYR A 130 4.38 9.07 -1.50
C TYR A 130 2.91 9.50 -1.68
N SER A 131 1.97 8.60 -1.40
CA SER A 131 0.53 8.88 -1.55
C SER A 131 0.10 10.06 -0.66
N ASP A 132 0.61 10.16 0.57
CA ASP A 132 0.25 11.26 1.47
C ASP A 132 0.88 12.59 1.05
N ILE A 133 2.13 12.59 0.55
CA ILE A 133 2.75 13.78 -0.04
C ILE A 133 1.90 14.27 -1.23
N ALA A 134 1.56 13.38 -2.17
CA ALA A 134 0.74 13.69 -3.34
C ALA A 134 -0.62 14.30 -2.94
N ARG A 135 -1.29 13.70 -1.96
CA ARG A 135 -2.57 14.17 -1.44
C ARG A 135 -2.44 15.50 -0.70
N GLY A 136 -1.37 15.68 0.06
CA GLY A 136 -1.08 16.91 0.78
C GLY A 136 -0.85 18.08 -0.18
N VAL A 137 0.03 17.92 -1.18
CA VAL A 137 0.27 18.91 -2.24
C VAL A 137 -1.02 19.23 -2.98
N SER A 138 -1.80 18.21 -3.36
CA SER A 138 -3.07 18.40 -4.05
C SER A 138 -4.08 19.21 -3.20
N ARG A 139 -4.15 18.96 -1.89
CA ARG A 139 -5.00 19.73 -0.98
C ARG A 139 -4.61 21.21 -0.93
N LEU A 140 -3.31 21.52 -0.99
CA LEU A 140 -2.83 22.92 -1.07
C LEU A 140 -3.26 23.59 -2.39
N LEU A 141 -3.44 22.82 -3.47
CA LEU A 141 -3.98 23.29 -4.75
C LEU A 141 -5.52 23.32 -4.78
N GLY A 142 -6.18 22.96 -3.68
CA GLY A 142 -7.63 22.94 -3.55
C GLY A 142 -8.31 21.72 -4.16
N ILE A 143 -7.57 20.66 -4.50
CA ILE A 143 -8.06 19.41 -5.08
C ILE A 143 -7.85 18.26 -4.09
N GLU A 144 -8.91 17.52 -3.81
CA GLU A 144 -8.87 16.36 -2.92
C GLU A 144 -8.66 15.08 -3.72
N LEU A 145 -7.54 14.41 -3.45
CA LEU A 145 -7.24 13.08 -3.98
C LEU A 145 -7.72 11.98 -3.01
N MET A 146 -8.10 10.84 -3.58
CA MET A 146 -8.55 9.65 -2.88
C MET A 146 -7.51 9.14 -1.88
N VAL A 147 -8.00 8.63 -0.76
CA VAL A 147 -7.17 7.92 0.23
C VAL A 147 -6.74 6.59 -0.36
N ASN A 148 -5.43 6.32 -0.40
CA ASN A 148 -4.90 5.08 -0.95
C ASN A 148 -4.59 4.01 0.11
N PHE A 149 -4.31 4.42 1.36
CA PHE A 149 -3.98 3.51 2.46
C PHE A 149 -4.75 3.85 3.73
N ARG A 150 -5.21 2.83 4.47
CA ARG A 150 -5.93 2.96 5.75
C ARG A 150 -5.49 1.91 6.77
N GLN A 151 -4.30 2.06 7.34
CA GLN A 151 -3.73 1.15 8.35
C GLN A 151 -3.84 -0.34 7.92
N PRO A 152 -3.33 -0.72 6.73
CA PRO A 152 -3.53 -2.06 6.18
C PRO A 152 -2.93 -3.17 7.06
N TYR A 153 -1.82 -2.92 7.76
CA TYR A 153 -1.20 -3.89 8.66
C TYR A 153 -1.95 -4.10 9.99
N LEU A 154 -2.98 -3.31 10.26
CA LEU A 154 -3.92 -3.51 11.37
C LEU A 154 -5.22 -4.23 10.94
N SER A 155 -5.21 -4.89 9.78
CA SER A 155 -6.35 -5.63 9.24
C SER A 155 -6.49 -6.99 9.92
N GLN A 156 -7.73 -7.38 10.28
CA GLN A 156 -8.04 -8.68 10.89
C GLN A 156 -8.28 -9.79 9.85
N SER A 157 -8.27 -9.47 8.56
CA SER A 157 -8.41 -10.45 7.48
C SER A 157 -7.81 -9.95 6.17
N ILE A 158 -7.53 -10.88 5.24
CA ILE A 158 -7.02 -10.56 3.91
C ILE A 158 -8.01 -9.71 3.08
N THR A 159 -9.32 -9.92 3.25
CA THR A 159 -10.32 -9.07 2.59
C THR A 159 -10.32 -7.65 3.15
N GLU A 160 -10.13 -7.49 4.46
CA GLU A 160 -9.98 -6.17 5.07
C GLU A 160 -8.68 -5.49 4.61
N PHE A 161 -7.57 -6.24 4.53
CA PHE A 161 -6.29 -5.75 4.01
C PHE A 161 -6.45 -5.13 2.62
N TRP A 162 -7.07 -5.83 1.67
CA TRP A 162 -7.30 -5.31 0.31
C TRP A 162 -8.29 -4.14 0.22
N ARG A 163 -9.08 -3.88 1.28
CA ARG A 163 -9.93 -2.67 1.39
C ARG A 163 -9.16 -1.48 1.97
N ARG A 164 -7.97 -1.72 2.54
CA ARG A 164 -7.13 -0.74 3.22
C ARG A 164 -5.78 -0.51 2.53
N TRP A 165 -5.35 -1.43 1.67
CA TRP A 165 -4.12 -1.38 0.89
C TRP A 165 -4.41 -0.95 -0.55
N HIS A 166 -3.66 0.03 -1.04
CA HIS A 166 -3.69 0.52 -2.43
C HIS A 166 -5.13 0.63 -2.99
N ILE A 167 -5.98 1.34 -2.24
CA ILE A 167 -7.44 1.41 -2.40
C ILE A 167 -7.82 1.84 -3.82
N SER A 168 -7.09 2.79 -4.42
CA SER A 168 -7.40 3.24 -5.78
C SER A 168 -7.23 2.11 -6.81
N LEU A 169 -6.20 1.28 -6.68
CA LEU A 169 -6.00 0.10 -7.54
C LEU A 169 -7.00 -1.01 -7.21
N SER A 170 -7.17 -1.32 -5.92
CA SER A 170 -8.08 -2.37 -5.47
C SER A 170 -9.51 -2.13 -5.96
N THR A 171 -9.99 -0.89 -5.86
CA THR A 171 -11.29 -0.48 -6.42
C THR A 171 -11.30 -0.51 -7.95
N TRP A 172 -10.19 -0.19 -8.63
CA TRP A 172 -10.07 -0.35 -10.07
C TRP A 172 -10.20 -1.81 -10.52
N LEU A 173 -9.40 -2.71 -9.95
CA LEU A 173 -9.47 -4.13 -10.24
C LEU A 173 -10.87 -4.67 -9.94
N ARG A 174 -11.51 -4.21 -8.86
CA ARG A 174 -12.89 -4.58 -8.56
C ARG A 174 -13.87 -4.14 -9.66
N ASP A 175 -13.85 -2.87 -10.04
CA ASP A 175 -14.90 -2.26 -10.85
C ASP A 175 -14.75 -2.52 -12.36
N TYR A 176 -13.52 -2.72 -12.83
CA TYR A 176 -13.20 -2.87 -14.26
C TYR A 176 -12.77 -4.30 -14.63
N LEU A 177 -12.45 -5.15 -13.66
CA LEU A 177 -12.06 -6.54 -13.92
C LEU A 177 -12.97 -7.54 -13.18
N TYR A 178 -13.01 -7.51 -11.85
CA TYR A 178 -13.75 -8.50 -11.05
C TYR A 178 -15.27 -8.50 -11.28
N ILE A 179 -15.92 -7.33 -11.23
CA ILE A 179 -17.37 -7.21 -11.45
C ILE A 179 -17.75 -7.65 -12.89
N PRO A 180 -17.04 -7.18 -13.95
CA PRO A 180 -17.29 -7.65 -15.31
C PRO A 180 -17.11 -9.17 -15.53
N LEU A 181 -16.21 -9.83 -14.81
CA LEU A 181 -16.05 -11.29 -14.84
C LEU A 181 -17.23 -12.06 -14.19
N GLY A 182 -18.21 -11.34 -13.64
CA GLY A 182 -19.41 -11.88 -12.98
C GLY A 182 -19.41 -11.68 -11.46
N GLY A 183 -18.32 -11.17 -10.88
CA GLY A 183 -18.19 -10.93 -9.44
C GLY A 183 -18.61 -12.14 -8.62
N ASN A 184 -19.68 -11.96 -7.84
CA ASN A 184 -20.29 -12.99 -6.97
C ASN A 184 -21.52 -13.69 -7.55
N ARG A 185 -21.95 -13.34 -8.77
CA ARG A 185 -23.30 -13.66 -9.27
C ARG A 185 -23.45 -15.08 -9.83
N LEU A 186 -22.34 -15.70 -10.24
CA LEU A 186 -22.32 -17.00 -10.94
C LEU A 186 -21.92 -18.17 -10.01
N GLY A 187 -22.29 -18.09 -8.73
CA GLY A 187 -22.00 -19.13 -7.73
C GLY A 187 -20.60 -19.07 -7.11
N PRO A 188 -20.33 -19.92 -6.09
CA PRO A 188 -19.12 -19.84 -5.28
C PRO A 188 -17.85 -20.20 -6.06
N VAL A 189 -17.89 -21.23 -6.92
CA VAL A 189 -16.72 -21.65 -7.72
C VAL A 189 -16.28 -20.53 -8.66
N ARG A 190 -17.21 -19.95 -9.42
CA ARG A 190 -16.89 -18.82 -10.32
C ARG A 190 -16.41 -17.60 -9.56
N THR A 191 -16.94 -17.37 -8.36
CA THR A 191 -16.46 -16.30 -7.47
C THR A 191 -14.99 -16.47 -7.11
N TYR A 192 -14.56 -17.69 -6.75
CA TYR A 192 -13.17 -17.97 -6.40
C TYR A 192 -12.24 -17.84 -7.61
N VAL A 193 -12.65 -18.37 -8.77
CA VAL A 193 -11.92 -18.20 -10.03
C VAL A 193 -11.77 -16.72 -10.39
N ASN A 194 -12.85 -15.93 -10.28
CA ASN A 194 -12.82 -14.50 -10.55
C ASN A 194 -11.86 -13.76 -9.62
N LEU A 195 -11.80 -14.12 -8.34
CA LEU A 195 -10.85 -13.53 -7.38
C LEU A 195 -9.40 -13.85 -7.78
N ILE A 196 -9.11 -15.11 -8.11
CA ILE A 196 -7.78 -15.54 -8.52
C ILE A 196 -7.35 -14.84 -9.82
N ILE A 197 -8.20 -14.84 -10.86
CA ILE A 197 -7.91 -14.14 -12.13
C ILE A 197 -7.67 -12.65 -11.90
N THR A 198 -8.50 -12.01 -11.07
CA THR A 198 -8.35 -10.58 -10.77
C THR A 198 -6.99 -10.28 -10.13
N MET A 199 -6.58 -11.10 -9.15
CA MET A 199 -5.30 -10.89 -8.48
C MET A 199 -4.10 -11.30 -9.33
N LEU A 200 -4.21 -12.32 -10.18
CA LEU A 200 -3.17 -12.69 -11.14
C LEU A 200 -2.88 -11.56 -12.13
N LEU A 201 -3.94 -10.98 -12.71
CA LEU A 201 -3.80 -9.84 -13.62
C LEU A 201 -3.30 -8.59 -12.88
N GLY A 202 -3.70 -8.40 -11.62
CA GLY A 202 -3.12 -7.38 -10.74
C GLY A 202 -1.62 -7.61 -10.46
N GLY A 203 -1.19 -8.86 -10.31
CA GLY A 203 0.22 -9.22 -10.21
C GLY A 203 0.99 -8.93 -11.48
N LEU A 204 0.51 -9.40 -12.64
CA LEU A 204 1.11 -9.14 -13.94
C LEU A 204 1.26 -7.66 -14.27
N TRP A 205 0.37 -6.81 -13.74
CA TRP A 205 0.50 -5.37 -13.86
C TRP A 205 1.74 -4.80 -13.17
N HIS A 206 2.20 -5.41 -12.06
CA HIS A 206 3.38 -4.94 -11.35
C HIS A 206 4.69 -5.22 -12.09
N GLY A 207 4.73 -6.24 -12.95
CA GLY A 207 5.90 -6.54 -13.78
C GLY A 207 5.76 -7.89 -14.47
N ALA A 208 6.63 -8.12 -15.47
CA ALA A 208 6.63 -9.35 -16.26
C ALA A 208 7.30 -10.56 -15.56
N ASN A 209 7.87 -10.36 -14.37
CA ASN A 209 8.51 -11.42 -13.61
C ASN A 209 7.46 -12.41 -13.05
N TRP A 210 7.76 -13.70 -13.12
CA TRP A 210 6.89 -14.76 -12.58
C TRP A 210 6.65 -14.62 -11.07
N THR A 211 7.56 -13.98 -10.33
CA THR A 211 7.37 -13.69 -8.91
C THR A 211 6.12 -12.84 -8.66
N PHE A 212 5.79 -11.89 -9.54
CA PHE A 212 4.57 -11.08 -9.44
C PHE A 212 3.30 -11.87 -9.78
N LEU A 213 3.38 -12.78 -10.75
CA LEU A 213 2.28 -13.68 -11.05
C LEU A 213 1.97 -14.57 -9.83
N LEU A 214 3.00 -15.15 -9.21
CA LEU A 214 2.84 -15.95 -7.99
C LEU A 214 2.30 -15.10 -6.83
N TRP A 215 2.83 -13.90 -6.63
CA TRP A 215 2.29 -12.95 -5.64
C TRP A 215 0.78 -12.72 -5.83
N GLY A 216 0.35 -12.49 -7.07
CA GLY A 216 -1.07 -12.35 -7.42
C GLY A 216 -1.86 -13.63 -7.14
N MET A 217 -1.32 -14.80 -7.49
CA MET A 217 -1.92 -16.10 -7.20
C MET A 217 -2.17 -16.29 -5.70
N PHE A 218 -1.15 -16.05 -4.86
CA PHE A 218 -1.26 -16.22 -3.41
C PHE A 218 -2.34 -15.32 -2.81
N HIS A 219 -2.38 -14.03 -3.19
CA HIS A 219 -3.46 -13.16 -2.72
C HIS A 219 -4.85 -13.58 -3.22
N GLY A 220 -4.95 -14.05 -4.47
CA GLY A 220 -6.18 -14.61 -5.03
C GLY A 220 -6.69 -15.83 -4.24
N CYS A 221 -5.78 -16.77 -3.95
CA CYS A 221 -6.06 -17.94 -3.13
C CYS A 221 -6.45 -17.57 -1.70
N TYR A 222 -5.75 -16.60 -1.07
CA TYR A 222 -6.10 -16.12 0.27
C TYR A 222 -7.50 -15.49 0.31
N LEU A 223 -7.87 -14.69 -0.69
CA LEU A 223 -9.21 -14.11 -0.79
C LEU A 223 -10.28 -15.19 -1.00
N ALA A 224 -10.03 -16.16 -1.88
CA ALA A 224 -10.94 -17.28 -2.13
C ALA A 224 -11.14 -18.14 -0.87
N LEU A 225 -10.04 -18.49 -0.19
CA LEU A 225 -10.07 -19.26 1.06
C LEU A 225 -10.79 -18.50 2.16
N HIS A 226 -10.49 -17.21 2.37
CA HIS A 226 -11.17 -16.40 3.36
C HIS A 226 -12.68 -16.36 3.09
N LYS A 227 -13.10 -16.21 1.83
CA LYS A 227 -14.51 -16.23 1.45
C LYS A 227 -15.17 -17.59 1.65
N LEU A 228 -14.48 -18.69 1.33
CA LEU A 228 -14.96 -20.04 1.60
C LEU A 228 -15.21 -20.26 3.10
N LEU A 229 -14.28 -19.82 3.95
CA LEU A 229 -14.39 -19.93 5.41
C LEU A 229 -15.56 -19.09 5.95
N LEU A 230 -15.79 -17.89 5.41
CA LEU A 230 -16.96 -17.07 5.78
C LEU A 230 -18.27 -17.74 5.37
N ASN A 231 -18.36 -18.29 4.16
CA ASN A 231 -19.56 -18.97 3.68
C ASN A 231 -19.88 -20.24 4.50
N ARG A 232 -18.86 -20.97 4.96
CA ARG A 232 -19.03 -22.18 5.79
C ARG A 232 -19.40 -21.90 7.25
N ARG A 233 -18.97 -20.76 7.80
CA ARG A 233 -19.17 -20.43 9.22
C ARG A 233 -20.54 -19.80 9.53
N GLY A 234 -21.41 -19.61 8.52
CA GLY A 234 -22.68 -18.89 8.66
C GLY A 234 -22.48 -17.44 9.11
N PRO A 235 -23.55 -16.67 9.37
CA PRO A 235 -23.42 -15.37 10.01
C PRO A 235 -22.82 -15.58 11.40
N ILE A 236 -21.54 -15.23 11.55
CA ILE A 236 -20.86 -15.23 12.84
C ILE A 236 -21.68 -14.31 13.75
N ARG A 237 -22.34 -14.88 14.77
CA ARG A 237 -22.96 -14.08 15.84
C ARG A 237 -21.89 -13.11 16.35
N ALA A 238 -22.19 -11.82 16.27
CA ALA A 238 -21.33 -10.72 16.66
C ALA A 238 -21.14 -10.64 18.19
N ASN A 239 -20.90 -11.79 18.84
CA ASN A 239 -20.68 -11.85 20.27
C ASN A 239 -19.20 -11.61 20.55
N ALA A 240 -18.93 -10.45 21.14
CA ALA A 240 -17.72 -10.03 21.84
C ALA A 240 -16.46 -10.87 21.54
N ARG A 241 -15.89 -10.72 20.34
CA ARG A 241 -14.52 -11.20 20.12
C ARG A 241 -13.61 -10.38 21.03
N SER A 242 -12.92 -11.06 21.94
CA SER A 242 -11.91 -10.46 22.81
C SER A 242 -10.89 -9.67 21.98
N TRP A 243 -10.38 -8.56 22.52
CA TRP A 243 -9.30 -7.79 21.90
C TRP A 243 -8.07 -8.68 21.58
N ILE A 244 -7.84 -9.73 22.37
CA ILE A 244 -6.78 -10.74 22.14
C ILE A 244 -7.02 -11.47 20.82
N TRP A 245 -8.26 -11.85 20.54
CA TRP A 245 -8.59 -12.53 19.28
C TRP A 245 -8.40 -11.60 18.08
N SER A 246 -8.79 -10.33 18.20
CA SER A 246 -8.51 -9.33 17.17
C SER A 246 -7.00 -9.15 16.95
N LEU A 247 -6.19 -9.12 18.01
CA LEU A 247 -4.73 -9.06 17.91
C LEU A 247 -4.17 -10.29 17.18
N VAL A 248 -4.62 -11.49 17.52
CA VAL A 248 -4.23 -12.74 16.84
C VAL A 248 -4.58 -12.66 15.34
N CYS A 249 -5.78 -12.20 14.99
CA CYS A 249 -6.18 -12.02 13.59
C CYS A 249 -5.32 -10.99 12.85
N ILE A 250 -4.95 -9.88 13.50
CA ILE A 250 -4.06 -8.86 12.94
C ILE A 250 -2.69 -9.45 12.67
N VAL A 251 -2.08 -10.09 13.67
CA VAL A 251 -0.76 -10.71 13.55
C VAL A 251 -0.76 -11.79 12.47
N ALA A 252 -1.76 -12.66 12.44
CA ALA A 252 -1.88 -13.70 11.42
C ALA A 252 -2.04 -13.11 10.01
N THR A 253 -2.88 -12.08 9.85
CA THR A 253 -3.08 -11.42 8.54
C THR A 253 -1.80 -10.72 8.09
N PHE A 254 -1.12 -10.03 8.99
CA PHE A 254 0.16 -9.39 8.71
C PHE A 254 1.21 -10.39 8.21
N HIS A 255 1.38 -11.53 8.89
CA HIS A 255 2.36 -12.53 8.47
C HIS A 255 1.99 -13.20 7.15
N LEU A 256 0.70 -13.45 6.89
CA LEU A 256 0.27 -13.96 5.57
C LEU A 256 0.62 -12.98 4.45
N VAL A 257 0.42 -11.69 4.67
CA VAL A 257 0.79 -10.64 3.70
C VAL A 257 2.33 -10.50 3.60
N MET A 258 3.05 -10.57 4.71
CA MET A 258 4.52 -10.52 4.72
C MET A 258 5.13 -11.65 3.88
N LEU A 259 4.56 -12.86 3.92
CA LEU A 259 5.01 -13.97 3.08
C LEU A 259 4.86 -13.66 1.59
N THR A 260 3.80 -12.95 1.17
CA THR A 260 3.68 -12.54 -0.24
C THR A 260 4.70 -11.46 -0.59
N TRP A 261 5.05 -10.58 0.35
CA TRP A 261 6.10 -9.58 0.12
C TRP A 261 7.47 -10.19 -0.17
N ILE A 262 7.77 -11.39 0.33
CA ILE A 262 9.00 -12.11 -0.04
C ILE A 262 9.01 -12.37 -1.56
N LEU A 263 7.90 -12.85 -2.12
CA LEU A 263 7.75 -13.04 -3.56
C LEU A 263 7.90 -11.71 -4.30
N PHE A 264 7.24 -10.65 -3.81
CA PHE A 264 7.24 -9.33 -4.44
C PHE A 264 8.64 -8.71 -4.51
N ARG A 265 9.48 -8.91 -3.49
CA ARG A 265 10.85 -8.36 -3.45
C ARG A 265 11.88 -9.21 -4.20
N SER A 266 11.63 -10.51 -4.31
CA SER A 266 12.62 -11.46 -4.83
C SER A 266 12.86 -11.21 -6.33
N PRO A 267 14.13 -11.19 -6.78
CA PRO A 267 14.47 -10.95 -8.18
C PRO A 267 14.10 -12.14 -9.08
N SER A 268 13.96 -13.35 -8.52
CA SER A 268 13.55 -14.54 -9.26
C SER A 268 12.81 -15.54 -8.35
N ILE A 269 12.20 -16.55 -8.96
CA ILE A 269 11.52 -17.63 -8.22
C ILE A 269 12.55 -18.40 -7.38
N GLU A 270 13.74 -18.65 -7.93
CA GLU A 270 14.80 -19.41 -7.27
C GLU A 270 15.21 -18.74 -5.97
N VAL A 271 15.44 -17.42 -6.00
CA VAL A 271 15.76 -16.63 -4.80
C VAL A 271 14.60 -16.66 -3.81
N ALA A 272 13.35 -16.55 -4.28
CA ALA A 272 12.19 -16.59 -3.39
C ALA A 272 12.02 -17.95 -2.69
N ILE A 273 12.21 -19.05 -3.43
CA ILE A 273 12.18 -20.41 -2.88
C ILE A 273 13.31 -20.57 -1.87
N GLU A 274 14.52 -20.18 -2.22
CA GLU A 274 15.66 -20.27 -1.31
C GLU A 274 15.43 -19.48 0.00
N TYR A 275 14.92 -18.25 -0.12
CA TYR A 275 14.58 -17.39 1.01
C TYR A 275 13.55 -18.08 1.93
N LEU A 276 12.49 -18.63 1.36
CA LEU A 276 11.46 -19.35 2.12
C LEU A 276 11.99 -20.66 2.71
N THR A 277 12.81 -21.41 1.97
CA THR A 277 13.45 -22.63 2.45
C THR A 277 14.36 -22.31 3.63
N GLY A 278 15.17 -21.26 3.57
CA GLY A 278 16.02 -20.83 4.68
C GLY A 278 15.22 -20.54 5.96
N ILE A 279 14.05 -19.91 5.84
CA ILE A 279 13.13 -19.68 6.95
C ILE A 279 12.59 -21.00 7.52
N VAL A 280 12.08 -21.88 6.67
CA VAL A 280 11.41 -23.12 7.08
C VAL A 280 12.40 -24.16 7.64
N THR A 281 13.61 -24.24 7.10
CA THR A 281 14.65 -25.17 7.57
C THR A 281 15.44 -24.64 8.76
N LEU A 282 15.11 -23.44 9.26
CA LEU A 282 15.79 -22.80 10.38
C LEU A 282 17.32 -22.70 10.16
N ARG A 283 17.71 -22.37 8.92
CA ARG A 283 19.11 -22.28 8.48
C ARG A 283 19.91 -21.36 9.41
N GLY A 284 21.12 -21.78 9.80
CA GLY A 284 22.01 -20.96 10.63
C GLY A 284 21.66 -20.87 12.12
N GLY A 285 20.75 -21.72 12.63
CA GLY A 285 20.50 -21.87 14.07
C GLY A 285 19.81 -20.67 14.73
N PHE A 286 19.83 -20.61 16.07
CA PHE A 286 19.04 -19.66 16.87
C PHE A 286 19.86 -18.49 17.42
N GLU A 287 20.95 -18.10 16.77
CA GLU A 287 21.75 -16.96 17.21
C GLU A 287 21.03 -15.64 16.95
N ILE A 288 20.48 -15.06 18.02
CA ILE A 288 19.76 -13.80 17.96
C ILE A 288 20.75 -12.63 18.02
N GLN A 289 20.88 -11.94 16.89
CA GLN A 289 21.59 -10.67 16.84
C GLN A 289 20.73 -9.55 17.46
N ARG A 290 20.85 -9.38 18.78
CA ARG A 290 19.96 -8.50 19.59
C ARG A 290 19.81 -7.10 19.01
N PHE A 291 20.90 -6.48 18.56
CA PHE A 291 20.86 -5.11 18.02
C PHE A 291 20.04 -5.00 16.73
N ARG A 292 20.07 -6.02 15.86
CA ARG A 292 19.28 -6.05 14.63
C ARG A 292 17.78 -6.12 14.93
N TRP A 293 17.39 -6.97 15.86
CA TRP A 293 15.98 -7.10 16.25
C TRP A 293 15.47 -5.89 17.05
N LEU A 294 16.33 -5.21 17.81
CA LEU A 294 15.99 -3.92 18.43
C LEU A 294 15.73 -2.85 17.36
N SER A 295 16.51 -2.83 16.27
CA SER A 295 16.26 -1.95 15.12
C SER A 295 14.90 -2.24 14.47
N VAL A 296 14.57 -3.50 14.20
CA VAL A 296 13.23 -3.89 13.70
C VAL A 296 12.13 -3.40 14.64
N ALA A 297 12.24 -3.68 15.94
CA ALA A 297 11.27 -3.26 16.94
C ALA A 297 11.11 -1.74 16.99
N PHE A 298 12.21 -0.99 16.85
CA PHE A 298 12.20 0.47 16.79
C PHE A 298 11.37 0.99 15.61
N TYR A 299 11.62 0.52 14.38
CA TYR A 299 10.86 0.99 13.22
C TYR A 299 9.39 0.54 13.24
N VAL A 300 9.11 -0.67 13.75
CA VAL A 300 7.73 -1.12 13.98
C VAL A 300 7.03 -0.20 14.99
N ALA A 301 7.71 0.16 16.10
CA ALA A 301 7.16 1.06 17.10
C ALA A 301 6.91 2.47 16.53
N LEU A 302 7.82 3.00 15.71
CA LEU A 302 7.62 4.28 15.02
C LEU A 302 6.38 4.26 14.12
N LEU A 303 6.21 3.20 13.32
CA LEU A 303 5.04 3.06 12.46
C LEU A 303 3.76 2.95 13.29
N LEU A 304 3.74 2.12 14.32
CA LEU A 304 2.57 1.92 15.19
C LEU A 304 2.21 3.18 15.98
N ALA A 305 3.18 3.99 16.39
CA ALA A 305 2.95 5.27 17.06
C ALA A 305 2.12 6.24 16.20
N VAL A 306 2.21 6.11 14.87
CA VAL A 306 1.43 6.88 13.90
C VAL A 306 0.11 6.18 13.54
N GLU A 307 0.17 4.89 13.21
CA GLU A 307 -0.97 4.15 12.65
C GLU A 307 -2.02 3.78 13.70
N VAL A 308 -1.66 3.52 14.96
CA VAL A 308 -2.61 3.16 16.02
C VAL A 308 -3.57 4.31 16.35
N PRO A 309 -3.12 5.56 16.58
CA PRO A 309 -4.04 6.69 16.75
C PRO A 309 -4.98 6.90 15.56
N GLN A 310 -4.47 6.71 14.34
CA GLN A 310 -5.27 6.84 13.10
C GLN A 310 -6.33 5.73 13.01
N TYR A 311 -5.96 4.50 13.37
CA TYR A 311 -6.87 3.36 13.43
C TYR A 311 -8.00 3.59 14.44
N VAL A 312 -7.65 3.95 15.68
CA VAL A 312 -8.60 4.11 16.80
C VAL A 312 -9.59 5.23 16.53
N ARG A 313 -9.15 6.34 15.92
CA ARG A 313 -10.04 7.46 15.57
C ARG A 313 -10.70 7.32 14.20
N GLY A 314 -10.33 6.32 13.40
CA GLY A 314 -10.81 6.15 12.03
C GLY A 314 -10.45 7.29 11.08
N SER A 315 -9.36 8.01 11.35
CA SER A 315 -8.95 9.18 10.57
C SER A 315 -7.43 9.29 10.48
N GLU A 316 -6.90 9.42 9.27
CA GLU A 316 -5.47 9.70 9.03
C GLU A 316 -5.01 11.06 9.61
N LEU A 317 -5.97 11.97 9.82
CA LEU A 317 -5.75 13.29 10.41
C LEU A 317 -5.93 13.28 11.94
N ALA A 318 -6.05 12.11 12.57
CA ALA A 318 -6.26 11.96 14.01
C ALA A 318 -5.30 12.82 14.87
N PRO A 319 -3.99 12.92 14.56
CA PRO A 319 -3.08 13.75 15.34
C PRO A 319 -3.39 15.26 15.30
N LEU A 320 -4.10 15.74 14.29
CA LEU A 320 -4.47 17.16 14.19
C LEU A 320 -5.51 17.58 15.23
N ALA A 321 -6.27 16.62 15.75
CA ALA A 321 -7.27 16.83 16.80
C ALA A 321 -6.69 16.74 18.22
N TRP A 322 -5.37 16.57 18.36
CA TRP A 322 -4.70 16.64 19.66
C TRP A 322 -4.52 18.08 20.13
N PRO A 323 -4.34 18.30 21.46
CA PRO A 323 -3.95 19.60 22.00
C PRO A 323 -2.73 20.17 21.25
N TRP A 324 -2.73 21.47 21.00
CA TRP A 324 -1.76 22.11 20.10
C TRP A 324 -0.31 21.86 20.49
N MET A 325 0.01 21.77 21.79
CA MET A 325 1.35 21.45 22.29
C MET A 325 1.78 20.02 21.93
N ILE A 326 0.87 19.05 22.13
CA ILE A 326 1.14 17.64 21.79
C ILE A 326 1.27 17.48 20.28
N ARG A 327 0.39 18.13 19.51
CA ARG A 327 0.46 18.15 18.04
C ARG A 327 1.76 18.78 17.54
N GLY A 328 2.17 19.92 18.11
CA GLY A 328 3.40 20.62 17.77
C GLY A 328 4.64 19.80 18.10
N ALA A 329 4.68 19.21 19.30
CA ALA A 329 5.76 18.31 19.71
C ALA A 329 5.84 17.07 18.82
N ALA A 330 4.71 16.43 18.49
CA ALA A 330 4.68 15.28 17.59
C ALA A 330 5.17 15.65 16.18
N ALA A 331 4.73 16.79 15.63
CA ALA A 331 5.19 17.28 14.34
C ALA A 331 6.70 17.60 14.35
N PHE A 332 7.21 18.21 15.42
CA PHE A 332 8.63 18.50 15.59
C PHE A 332 9.46 17.21 15.68
N VAL A 333 9.02 16.22 16.47
CA VAL A 333 9.68 14.92 16.59
C VAL A 333 9.68 14.20 15.24
N MET A 334 8.56 14.19 14.50
CA MET A 334 8.51 13.61 13.16
C MET A 334 9.52 14.27 12.23
N LEU A 335 9.57 15.61 12.21
CA LEU A 335 10.52 16.36 11.39
C LEU A 335 11.97 16.06 11.78
N LEU A 336 12.28 16.04 13.07
CA LEU A 336 13.61 15.74 13.59
C LEU A 336 14.04 14.32 13.19
N LEU A 337 13.18 13.32 13.39
CA LEU A 337 13.46 11.93 13.00
C LEU A 337 13.63 11.80 11.50
N THR A 338 12.87 12.52 10.67
CA THR A 338 13.08 12.60 9.22
C THR A 338 14.47 13.10 8.86
N ILE A 339 14.99 14.10 9.57
CA ILE A 339 16.32 14.66 9.29
C ILE A 339 17.43 13.71 9.78
N VAL A 340 17.24 13.08 10.93
CA VAL A 340 18.27 12.24 11.58
C VAL A 340 18.35 10.84 10.99
N LEU A 341 17.21 10.23 10.62
CA LEU A 341 17.15 8.84 10.15
C LEU A 341 17.24 8.70 8.64
N ARG A 342 17.14 9.79 7.87
CA ARG A 342 17.28 9.70 6.40
C ARG A 342 18.67 9.14 6.05
N PRO A 343 18.77 8.20 5.10
CA PRO A 343 20.07 7.74 4.63
C PRO A 343 20.79 8.86 3.84
N ASP A 344 22.12 8.84 3.83
CA ASP A 344 22.94 9.77 3.05
C ASP A 344 22.81 9.55 1.53
N VAL A 345 22.45 8.33 1.13
CA VAL A 345 22.21 7.94 -0.27
C VAL A 345 20.71 7.81 -0.48
N GLU A 346 20.18 8.53 -1.46
CA GLU A 346 18.76 8.44 -1.84
C GLU A 346 18.42 7.03 -2.32
N ALA A 347 17.46 6.38 -1.65
CA ALA A 347 16.89 5.13 -2.13
C ALA A 347 15.90 5.43 -3.27
N PRO A 348 16.02 4.77 -4.44
CA PRO A 348 15.06 4.97 -5.51
C PRO A 348 13.69 4.45 -5.08
N PHE A 349 12.62 5.17 -5.46
CA PHE A 349 11.24 4.77 -5.20
C PHE A 349 11.02 3.32 -5.64
N ILE A 350 10.48 2.50 -4.73
CA ILE A 350 10.54 1.04 -4.86
C ILE A 350 9.82 0.54 -6.11
N TYR A 351 8.77 1.24 -6.56
CA TYR A 351 8.03 0.87 -7.77
C TYR A 351 8.85 0.99 -9.05
N PHE A 352 9.89 1.83 -9.08
CA PHE A 352 10.75 1.98 -10.26
C PHE A 352 11.81 0.88 -10.39
N GLN A 353 11.90 -0.02 -9.41
CA GLN A 353 12.83 -1.13 -9.44
C GLN A 353 12.27 -2.37 -10.17
N PHE A 354 11.01 -2.32 -10.59
CA PHE A 354 10.25 -3.45 -11.12
C PHE A 354 9.89 -3.31 -12.60
#